data_AF-A0A9X0CEN7-F1
#
_entry.id   AF-A0A9X0CEN7-F1
#
_cell.length_a   1.000
_cell.length_b   1.000
_cell.length_c   1.000
_cell.angle_alpha   90.00
_cell.angle_beta   90.00
_cell.angle_gamma   90.00
#
_symmetry.space_group_name_H-M   'P 1'
#
loop_
_entity.id
_entity.type
_entity.pdbx_description
1 polymer ?
#
loop_
_entity_poly.entity_id
_entity_poly.type
_entity_poly.pdbx_seq_one_letter_code
_entity_poly.pdbx_strand_id
1 'polypeptide(L)'
;MLIIINILGFRKACSFDFEEGIGGWQKTGTVFNNQPTFGDNPTARRREPANQQGNWWIGGAEDRPSEAAPAGKIQGDLPQGTLTSPCFRIVGQTISFLIGGGPDVNLVRAELIVNNKVVRRDTGGRKETMKRKSWDVGHFIGQHACVRIIDDSSGGWGHINFDDLKGDIICEKDYLH
;
A
#
# COMPACT_ATOMS: atom_id res chain seq x y z
N MET A 1 -10.71 -45.40 -17.72
CA MET A 1 -9.56 -44.49 -17.90
C MET A 1 -10.11 -43.07 -17.89
N LEU A 2 -10.14 -42.42 -16.72
CA LEU A 2 -10.72 -41.09 -16.56
C LEU A 2 -9.63 -40.06 -16.90
N ILE A 3 -9.88 -39.22 -17.89
CA ILE A 3 -8.98 -38.13 -18.27
C ILE A 3 -9.17 -37.03 -17.22
N ILE A 4 -8.19 -36.83 -16.34
CA ILE A 4 -8.14 -35.68 -15.45
C ILE A 4 -7.73 -34.49 -16.30
N ILE A 5 -8.71 -33.64 -16.64
CA ILE A 5 -8.46 -32.34 -17.27
C ILE A 5 -7.83 -31.46 -16.18
N ASN A 6 -6.51 -31.27 -16.27
CA ASN A 6 -5.81 -30.24 -15.52
C ASN A 6 -6.31 -28.88 -16.03
N ILE A 7 -7.35 -28.34 -15.40
CA ILE A 7 -7.71 -26.94 -15.55
C ILE A 7 -6.56 -26.17 -14.88
N LEU A 8 -5.62 -25.68 -15.70
CA LEU A 8 -4.67 -24.65 -15.32
C LEU A 8 -5.48 -23.43 -14.88
N GLY A 9 -5.90 -23.40 -13.61
CA GLY A 9 -6.54 -22.25 -13.02
C GLY A 9 -5.55 -21.09 -13.08
N PHE A 10 -5.85 -20.10 -13.92
CA PHE A 10 -5.15 -18.82 -13.90
C PHE A 10 -5.23 -18.30 -12.45
N ARG A 11 -4.11 -18.36 -11.73
CA ARG A 11 -4.02 -17.72 -10.41
C ARG A 11 -4.15 -16.22 -10.66
N LYS A 12 -5.30 -15.65 -10.32
CA LYS A 12 -5.54 -14.20 -10.44
C LYS A 12 -4.43 -13.48 -9.68
N ALA A 13 -3.71 -12.59 -10.36
CA ALA A 13 -2.79 -11.69 -9.69
C ALA A 13 -3.59 -10.87 -8.66
N CYS A 14 -3.09 -10.76 -7.43
CA CYS A 14 -3.73 -9.89 -6.45
C CYS A 14 -3.13 -8.49 -6.53
N SER A 15 -3.95 -7.48 -6.29
CA SER A 15 -3.55 -6.10 -6.06
C SER A 15 -3.74 -5.76 -4.59
N PHE A 16 -3.00 -4.77 -4.11
CA PHE A 16 -3.35 -4.03 -2.90
C PHE A 16 -3.68 -2.59 -3.31
N ASP A 17 -4.95 -2.40 -3.65
CA ASP A 17 -5.55 -1.12 -4.08
C ASP A 17 -6.53 -0.56 -3.04
N PHE A 18 -6.69 -1.25 -1.90
CA PHE A 18 -7.50 -0.83 -0.75
C PHE A 18 -9.01 -0.62 -1.00
N GLU A 19 -9.51 -0.94 -2.19
CA GLU A 19 -10.94 -0.78 -2.54
C GLU A 19 -11.85 -1.71 -1.72
N GLU A 20 -11.29 -2.78 -1.15
CA GLU A 20 -11.96 -3.72 -0.24
C GLU A 20 -11.51 -3.54 1.24
N GLY A 21 -10.81 -2.45 1.55
CA GLY A 21 -10.25 -2.18 2.88
C GLY A 21 -8.84 -2.72 3.10
N ILE A 22 -8.36 -2.68 4.35
CA ILE A 22 -7.03 -3.18 4.72
C ILE A 22 -6.98 -4.68 5.04
N GLY A 23 -8.10 -5.40 5.06
CA GLY A 23 -8.16 -6.86 5.20
C GLY A 23 -7.15 -7.48 6.19
N GLY A 24 -6.29 -8.38 5.69
CA GLY A 24 -5.25 -9.07 6.47
C GLY A 24 -3.98 -8.28 6.76
N TRP A 25 -3.94 -6.97 6.49
CA TRP A 25 -2.78 -6.15 6.80
C TRP A 25 -2.62 -5.99 8.33
N GLN A 26 -1.38 -6.13 8.79
CA GLN A 26 -1.02 -5.96 10.20
C GLN A 26 -0.59 -4.52 10.46
N LYS A 27 -1.22 -3.88 11.42
CA LYS A 27 -0.92 -2.50 11.82
C LYS A 27 -0.21 -2.42 13.16
N THR A 28 0.67 -1.43 13.30
CA THR A 28 1.25 -1.00 14.58
C THR A 28 0.99 0.49 14.77
N GLY A 29 1.09 0.97 16.02
CA GLY A 29 0.84 2.37 16.34
C GLY A 29 -0.60 2.79 16.08
N THR A 30 -0.82 4.07 15.78
CA THR A 30 -2.16 4.65 15.68
C THR A 30 -2.49 5.30 14.33
N VAL A 31 -1.49 5.57 13.49
CA VAL A 31 -1.65 6.28 12.20
C VAL A 31 -2.61 5.59 11.23
N PHE A 32 -2.69 4.25 11.25
CA PHE A 32 -3.55 3.49 10.33
C PHE A 32 -4.89 3.08 10.96
N ASN A 33 -5.34 3.71 12.04
CA ASN A 33 -6.57 3.30 12.73
C ASN A 33 -7.87 3.64 11.99
N ASN A 34 -7.84 4.65 11.13
CA ASN A 34 -8.95 5.19 10.36
C ASN A 34 -8.76 5.01 8.84
N GLN A 35 -8.00 3.98 8.45
CA GLN A 35 -7.59 3.73 7.07
C GLN A 35 -8.23 2.43 6.51
N PRO A 36 -8.44 2.33 5.18
CA PRO A 36 -8.09 3.31 4.16
C PRO A 36 -9.03 4.53 4.20
N THR A 37 -8.61 5.61 3.57
CA THR A 37 -9.39 6.84 3.49
C THR A 37 -10.16 6.94 2.18
N PHE A 38 -11.39 7.47 2.25
CA PHE A 38 -12.28 7.60 1.10
C PHE A 38 -12.14 8.94 0.36
N GLY A 39 -11.96 8.87 -0.95
CA GLY A 39 -11.95 9.99 -1.88
C GLY A 39 -10.71 10.88 -1.80
N ASP A 40 -10.69 11.91 -2.64
CA ASP A 40 -9.57 12.86 -2.73
C ASP A 40 -9.68 13.94 -1.64
N ASN A 41 -9.20 13.59 -0.45
CA ASN A 41 -9.21 14.47 0.73
C ASN A 41 -8.32 15.73 0.58
N PRO A 42 -7.12 15.65 -0.02
CA PRO A 42 -6.34 16.85 -0.37
C PRO A 42 -7.12 17.83 -1.24
N THR A 43 -7.78 17.38 -2.32
CA THR A 43 -8.60 18.25 -3.17
C THR A 43 -9.77 18.85 -2.39
N ALA A 44 -10.44 18.08 -1.53
CA ALA A 44 -11.51 18.59 -0.67
C ALA A 44 -11.03 19.74 0.26
N ARG A 45 -9.75 19.72 0.64
CA ARG A 45 -9.08 20.81 1.38
C ARG A 45 -8.41 21.86 0.48
N ARG A 46 -8.69 21.88 -0.82
CA ARG A 46 -8.13 22.82 -1.82
C ARG A 46 -6.61 22.74 -1.96
N ARG A 47 -6.05 21.54 -1.83
CA ARG A 47 -4.64 21.22 -2.15
C ARG A 47 -4.52 20.56 -3.53
N GLU A 48 -3.31 20.17 -3.90
CA GLU A 48 -3.07 19.31 -5.06
C GLU A 48 -3.80 17.96 -4.90
N PRO A 49 -4.28 17.33 -5.98
CA PRO A 49 -5.04 16.09 -5.90
C PRO A 49 -4.17 14.94 -5.40
N ALA A 50 -4.74 14.03 -4.61
CA ALA A 50 -4.05 12.82 -4.16
C ALA A 50 -3.65 11.90 -5.33
N ASN A 51 -4.42 11.91 -6.43
CA ASN A 51 -4.19 11.05 -7.61
C ASN A 51 -4.21 9.55 -7.25
N GLN A 52 -5.14 9.18 -6.37
CA GLN A 52 -5.44 7.80 -6.00
C GLN A 52 -6.07 7.03 -7.17
N GLN A 53 -5.92 5.72 -7.17
CA GLN A 53 -6.65 4.82 -8.04
C GLN A 53 -7.94 4.41 -7.33
N GLY A 54 -9.09 4.58 -7.99
CA GLY A 54 -10.37 4.26 -7.36
C GLY A 54 -10.74 5.28 -6.28
N ASN A 55 -11.33 4.79 -5.19
CA ASN A 55 -11.90 5.62 -4.14
C ASN A 55 -11.14 5.50 -2.82
N TRP A 56 -10.39 4.44 -2.58
CA TRP A 56 -9.81 4.12 -1.29
C TRP A 56 -8.30 4.01 -1.38
N TRP A 57 -7.60 4.62 -0.43
CA TRP A 57 -6.14 4.66 -0.43
C TRP A 57 -5.61 4.86 0.99
N ILE A 58 -4.31 4.68 1.21
CA ILE A 58 -3.67 4.96 2.50
C ILE A 58 -3.18 6.40 2.51
N GLY A 59 -3.68 7.22 3.43
CA GLY A 59 -3.20 8.57 3.67
C GLY A 59 -2.97 8.81 5.16
N GLY A 60 -1.71 8.82 5.59
CA GLY A 60 -1.33 8.88 7.01
C GLY A 60 -1.84 10.12 7.75
N ALA A 61 -2.02 11.26 7.05
CA ALA A 61 -2.59 12.47 7.63
C ALA A 61 -4.12 12.54 7.54
N GLU A 62 -4.76 11.65 6.79
CA GLU A 62 -6.18 11.71 6.45
C GLU A 62 -7.09 11.12 7.54
N ASP A 63 -8.31 11.63 7.65
CA ASP A 63 -9.31 11.14 8.60
C ASP A 63 -10.71 11.06 8.00
N ARG A 64 -10.82 10.30 6.89
CA ARG A 64 -12.11 10.00 6.27
C ARG A 64 -12.29 8.49 6.08
N PRO A 65 -12.66 7.75 7.14
CA PRO A 65 -12.77 6.29 7.11
C PRO A 65 -14.05 5.77 6.42
N SER A 66 -14.93 6.66 5.95
CA SER A 66 -16.18 6.29 5.27
C SER A 66 -16.67 7.40 4.36
N GLU A 67 -17.55 7.05 3.40
CA GLU A 67 -18.18 8.04 2.51
C GLU A 67 -18.96 9.11 3.28
N ALA A 68 -19.58 8.71 4.39
CA ALA A 68 -20.36 9.55 5.27
C ALA A 68 -19.51 10.50 6.13
N ALA A 69 -18.23 10.19 6.35
CA ALA A 69 -17.33 11.07 7.07
C ALA A 69 -17.03 12.34 6.21
N PRO A 70 -16.93 13.54 6.83
CA PRO A 70 -16.70 14.77 6.09
C PRO A 70 -15.47 14.73 5.20
N ALA A 71 -15.62 15.17 3.95
CA ALA A 71 -14.53 15.28 2.98
C ALA A 71 -13.42 16.20 3.50
N GLY A 72 -12.17 15.76 3.38
CA GLY A 72 -11.02 16.58 3.75
C GLY A 72 -10.71 16.65 5.25
N LYS A 73 -11.31 15.83 6.10
CA LYS A 73 -10.91 15.76 7.52
C LYS A 73 -9.49 15.17 7.66
N ILE A 74 -8.71 15.66 8.62
CA ILE A 74 -7.33 15.23 8.91
C ILE A 74 -7.17 14.74 10.35
N GLN A 75 -6.29 13.76 10.54
CA GLN A 75 -5.67 13.45 11.84
C GLN A 75 -4.32 14.16 12.03
N GLY A 76 -3.73 14.65 10.94
CA GLY A 76 -2.42 15.32 10.92
C GLY A 76 -1.24 14.35 11.04
N ASP A 77 -0.04 14.91 11.18
CA ASP A 77 1.22 14.14 11.12
C ASP A 77 1.62 13.54 12.48
N LEU A 78 0.89 13.81 13.57
CA LEU A 78 1.28 13.34 14.90
C LEU A 78 1.29 11.80 15.04
N PRO A 79 0.27 11.06 14.58
CA PRO A 79 0.23 9.61 14.71
C PRO A 79 1.37 8.92 13.95
N GLN A 80 1.90 7.84 14.52
CA GLN A 80 2.97 7.04 13.88
C GLN A 80 2.59 5.56 13.87
N GLY A 81 3.28 4.77 13.06
CA GLY A 81 3.09 3.32 12.99
C GLY A 81 3.53 2.69 11.67
N THR A 82 3.18 1.43 11.50
CA THR A 82 3.42 0.67 10.27
C THR A 82 2.17 -0.08 9.83
N LEU A 83 2.05 -0.34 8.54
CA LEU A 83 1.02 -1.17 7.93
C LEU A 83 1.73 -2.21 7.04
N THR A 84 1.65 -3.49 7.40
CA THR A 84 2.36 -4.59 6.70
C THR A 84 1.36 -5.52 6.03
N SER A 85 1.54 -5.78 4.74
CA SER A 85 0.64 -6.62 3.95
C SER A 85 0.75 -8.11 4.34
N PRO A 86 -0.26 -8.94 4.01
CA PRO A 86 -0.02 -10.36 3.81
C PRO A 86 1.11 -10.58 2.81
N CYS A 87 1.83 -11.70 2.96
CA CYS A 87 2.88 -12.04 2.01
C CYS A 87 2.30 -12.62 0.71
N PHE A 88 3.00 -12.35 -0.39
CA PHE A 88 2.65 -12.77 -1.74
C PHE A 88 3.89 -13.34 -2.41
N ARG A 89 3.69 -14.19 -3.42
CA ARG A 89 4.77 -14.75 -4.22
C ARG A 89 5.02 -13.90 -5.46
N ILE A 90 6.28 -13.55 -5.71
CA ILE A 90 6.70 -12.81 -6.90
C ILE A 90 6.77 -13.79 -8.09
N VAL A 91 6.09 -13.47 -9.20
CA VAL A 91 6.06 -14.34 -10.40
C VAL A 91 6.45 -13.65 -11.70
N GLY A 92 6.73 -12.34 -11.65
CA GLY A 92 7.29 -11.61 -12.79
C GLY A 92 8.28 -10.54 -12.36
N GLN A 93 8.59 -9.65 -13.29
CA GLN A 93 9.79 -8.80 -13.19
C GLN A 93 9.56 -7.50 -12.44
N THR A 94 8.30 -7.04 -12.33
CA THR A 94 8.01 -5.71 -11.81
C THR A 94 6.87 -5.72 -10.80
N ILE A 95 7.03 -4.88 -9.79
CA ILE A 95 5.96 -4.45 -8.88
C ILE A 95 5.88 -2.94 -8.99
N SER A 96 4.69 -2.39 -9.15
CA SER A 96 4.44 -0.94 -9.21
C SER A 96 3.38 -0.52 -8.21
N PHE A 97 3.46 0.71 -7.74
CA PHE A 97 2.57 1.28 -6.73
C PHE A 97 2.55 2.80 -6.88
N LEU A 98 1.52 3.44 -6.32
CA LEU A 98 1.42 4.88 -6.15
C LEU A 98 2.01 5.26 -4.78
N ILE A 99 2.85 6.31 -4.75
CA ILE A 99 3.39 6.84 -3.49
C ILE A 99 3.50 8.36 -3.52
N GLY A 100 3.17 8.97 -2.38
CA GLY A 100 3.26 10.40 -2.08
C GLY A 100 3.64 10.61 -0.60
N GLY A 101 3.40 11.80 -0.09
CA GLY A 101 3.71 12.20 1.30
C GLY A 101 5.15 12.69 1.50
N GLY A 102 5.66 12.47 2.70
CA GLY A 102 6.97 12.91 3.19
C GLY A 102 8.16 12.45 2.35
N PRO A 103 9.29 13.19 2.36
CA PRO A 103 10.48 12.84 1.58
C PRO A 103 11.56 12.07 2.36
N ASP A 104 11.41 11.90 3.68
CA ASP A 104 12.45 11.26 4.50
C ASP A 104 12.30 9.74 4.45
N VAL A 105 13.12 9.09 3.62
CA VAL A 105 13.12 7.63 3.48
C VAL A 105 13.43 6.91 4.80
N ASN A 106 14.07 7.55 5.79
CA ASN A 106 14.36 6.90 7.07
C ASN A 106 13.17 6.89 8.03
N LEU A 107 12.14 7.71 7.78
CA LEU A 107 10.97 7.84 8.68
C LEU A 107 9.64 7.54 7.97
N VAL A 108 9.50 7.91 6.70
CA VAL A 108 8.25 7.81 5.93
C VAL A 108 8.55 7.08 4.63
N ARG A 109 8.11 5.82 4.47
CA ARG A 109 8.47 5.00 3.29
C ARG A 109 7.58 3.78 3.09
N ALA A 110 7.61 3.25 1.87
CA ALA A 110 7.24 1.87 1.57
C ALA A 110 8.51 1.00 1.47
N GLU A 111 8.41 -0.24 1.93
CA GLU A 111 9.48 -1.25 1.89
C GLU A 111 8.99 -2.53 1.22
N LEU A 112 9.82 -3.12 0.35
CA LEU A 112 9.67 -4.51 -0.07
C LEU A 112 10.53 -5.39 0.82
N ILE A 113 9.93 -6.40 1.43
CA ILE A 113 10.60 -7.34 2.34
C ILE A 113 10.59 -8.72 1.69
N VAL A 114 11.77 -9.30 1.45
CA VAL A 114 11.94 -10.67 0.94
C VAL A 114 12.81 -11.44 1.93
N ASN A 115 12.37 -12.62 2.37
CA ASN A 115 13.07 -13.44 3.38
C ASN A 115 13.48 -12.62 4.64
N ASN A 116 12.54 -11.84 5.19
CA ASN A 116 12.74 -10.96 6.34
C ASN A 116 13.82 -9.87 6.15
N LYS A 117 14.25 -9.60 4.92
CA LYS A 117 15.20 -8.52 4.60
C LYS A 117 14.52 -7.46 3.75
N VAL A 118 14.75 -6.20 4.09
CA VAL A 118 14.31 -5.07 3.25
C VAL A 118 15.20 -5.01 2.01
N VAL A 119 14.62 -5.23 0.83
CA VAL A 119 15.35 -5.28 -0.45
C VAL A 119 15.09 -4.08 -1.34
N ARG A 120 14.00 -3.34 -1.09
CA ARG A 120 13.68 -2.06 -1.75
C ARG A 120 13.04 -1.11 -0.74
N ARG A 121 13.25 0.19 -0.96
CA ARG A 121 12.60 1.26 -0.20
C ARG A 121 12.27 2.40 -1.16
N ASP A 122 11.13 3.03 -0.95
CA ASP A 122 10.76 4.26 -1.64
C ASP A 122 9.97 5.17 -0.72
N THR A 123 10.09 6.48 -0.93
CA THR A 123 9.38 7.51 -0.18
C THR A 123 8.69 8.48 -1.13
N GLY A 124 7.88 9.38 -0.56
CA GLY A 124 7.24 10.48 -1.26
C GLY A 124 8.23 11.59 -1.64
N GLY A 125 7.67 12.70 -2.12
CA GLY A 125 8.45 13.84 -2.63
C GLY A 125 8.06 15.16 -1.99
N ARG A 126 7.51 15.13 -0.76
CA ARG A 126 6.85 16.28 -0.12
C ARG A 126 5.66 16.78 -0.96
N LYS A 127 4.78 15.85 -1.32
CA LYS A 127 3.60 16.08 -2.18
C LYS A 127 2.46 15.18 -1.77
N GLU A 128 1.24 15.71 -1.71
CA GLU A 128 0.06 14.87 -1.50
C GLU A 128 -0.18 13.96 -2.70
N THR A 129 0.00 14.52 -3.91
CA THR A 129 -0.11 13.81 -5.18
C THR A 129 0.82 12.61 -5.22
N MET A 130 0.22 11.43 -5.26
CA MET A 130 0.93 10.19 -5.46
C MET A 130 1.39 10.04 -6.91
N LYS A 131 2.60 9.51 -7.10
CA LYS A 131 3.16 9.17 -8.40
C LYS A 131 3.43 7.67 -8.46
N ARG A 132 3.27 7.09 -9.65
CA ARG A 132 3.64 5.70 -9.87
C ARG A 132 5.15 5.53 -9.78
N LYS A 133 5.57 4.60 -8.95
CA LYS A 133 6.93 4.04 -8.92
C LYS A 133 6.87 2.55 -9.21
N SER A 134 8.01 2.00 -9.60
CA SER A 134 8.17 0.58 -9.89
C SER A 134 9.48 0.06 -9.34
N TRP A 135 9.44 -1.14 -8.76
CA TRP A 135 10.61 -1.92 -8.39
C TRP A 135 10.86 -3.03 -9.41
N ASP A 136 12.09 -3.14 -9.87
CA ASP A 136 12.58 -4.36 -10.52
C ASP A 136 12.79 -5.43 -9.44
N VAL A 137 12.08 -6.54 -9.61
CA VAL A 137 12.07 -7.69 -8.72
C VAL A 137 12.40 -8.99 -9.44
N GLY A 138 12.95 -8.95 -10.65
CA GLY A 138 13.27 -10.14 -11.44
C GLY A 138 14.16 -11.14 -10.71
N HIS A 139 15.08 -10.66 -9.88
CA HIS A 139 15.99 -11.49 -9.07
C HIS A 139 15.28 -12.21 -7.91
N PHE A 140 14.04 -11.84 -7.60
CA PHE A 140 13.23 -12.40 -6.52
C PHE A 140 12.08 -13.27 -7.03
N ILE A 141 11.99 -13.54 -8.34
CA ILE A 141 10.96 -14.42 -8.90
C ILE A 141 10.99 -15.78 -8.17
N GLY A 142 9.81 -16.25 -7.78
CA GLY A 142 9.61 -17.47 -7.01
C GLY A 142 9.67 -17.29 -5.49
N GLN A 143 10.21 -16.17 -4.99
CA GLN A 143 10.30 -15.89 -3.55
C GLN A 143 9.05 -15.21 -3.00
N HIS A 144 8.84 -15.35 -1.70
CA HIS A 144 7.80 -14.65 -0.96
C HIS A 144 8.27 -13.28 -0.53
N ALA A 145 7.37 -12.31 -0.67
CA ALA A 145 7.58 -10.95 -0.25
C ALA A 145 6.36 -10.40 0.49
N CYS A 146 6.60 -9.46 1.38
CA CYS A 146 5.57 -8.61 1.99
C CYS A 146 5.92 -7.16 1.69
N VAL A 147 4.92 -6.26 1.71
CA VAL A 147 5.15 -4.81 1.68
C VAL A 147 4.86 -4.23 3.05
N ARG A 148 5.73 -3.32 3.51
CA ARG A 148 5.52 -2.56 4.73
C ARG A 148 5.52 -1.07 4.44
N ILE A 149 4.44 -0.40 4.82
CA ILE A 149 4.26 1.04 4.79
C ILE A 149 4.63 1.56 6.18
N ILE A 150 5.45 2.59 6.24
CA ILE A 150 6.00 3.16 7.47
C ILE A 150 5.69 4.65 7.48
N ASP A 151 5.14 5.08 8.60
CA ASP A 151 4.86 6.47 8.90
C ASP A 151 5.33 6.77 10.33
N ASP A 152 6.56 7.23 10.47
CA ASP A 152 7.30 7.29 11.74
C ASP A 152 7.88 8.68 12.02
N SER A 153 7.15 9.74 11.66
CA SER A 153 7.56 11.12 11.92
C SER A 153 6.39 11.97 12.34
N SER A 154 6.55 12.74 13.42
CA SER A 154 5.57 13.78 13.80
C SER A 154 5.92 15.18 13.28
N GLY A 155 6.93 15.28 12.42
CA GLY A 155 7.31 16.54 11.77
C GLY A 155 6.36 16.92 10.64
N GLY A 156 6.46 18.15 10.14
CA GLY A 156 5.67 18.55 8.96
C GLY A 156 6.05 17.72 7.74
N TRP A 157 5.04 17.19 7.04
CA TRP A 157 5.17 16.14 6.02
C TRP A 157 5.61 14.78 6.59
N GLY A 158 5.34 14.54 7.87
CA GLY A 158 5.50 13.26 8.53
C GLY A 158 4.30 12.36 8.27
N HIS A 159 3.95 12.16 7.00
CA HIS A 159 2.90 11.22 6.61
C HIS A 159 3.20 10.56 5.28
N ILE A 160 2.72 9.33 5.08
CA ILE A 160 2.79 8.62 3.79
C ILE A 160 1.43 8.56 3.09
N ASN A 161 1.47 8.73 1.76
CA ASN A 161 0.34 8.43 0.88
C ASN A 161 0.73 7.21 0.02
N PHE A 162 -0.09 6.15 -0.01
CA PHE A 162 0.24 4.90 -0.69
C PHE A 162 -1.01 4.23 -1.27
N ASP A 163 -0.89 3.69 -2.49
CA ASP A 163 -2.01 3.06 -3.19
C ASP A 163 -1.58 2.14 -4.35
N ASP A 164 -2.51 1.32 -4.87
CA ASP A 164 -2.46 0.57 -6.12
C ASP A 164 -1.15 -0.21 -6.34
N LEU A 165 -0.74 -0.98 -5.34
CA LEU A 165 0.33 -1.94 -5.48
C LEU A 165 -0.14 -3.11 -6.33
N LYS A 166 0.55 -3.33 -7.45
CA LYS A 166 0.25 -4.40 -8.39
C LYS A 166 1.49 -4.83 -9.16
N GLY A 167 1.36 -5.98 -9.81
CA GLY A 167 2.37 -6.54 -10.68
C GLY A 167 2.08 -8.01 -10.89
N ASP A 168 3.08 -8.73 -11.38
CA ASP A 168 3.04 -10.18 -11.49
C ASP A 168 3.31 -10.80 -10.11
N ILE A 169 2.32 -10.69 -9.22
CA ILE A 169 2.34 -11.19 -7.85
C ILE A 169 1.10 -12.04 -7.58
N ILE A 170 1.26 -13.10 -6.78
CA ILE A 170 0.18 -14.00 -6.43
C ILE A 170 0.06 -14.03 -4.91
N CYS A 171 -1.09 -13.58 -4.40
CA CYS A 171 -1.43 -13.76 -3.00
C CYS A 171 -1.69 -15.24 -2.76
N GLU A 172 -1.18 -15.74 -1.66
CA GLU A 172 -1.63 -17.03 -1.17
C GLU A 172 -3.04 -16.82 -0.64
N LYS A 173 -4.04 -17.40 -1.31
CA LYS A 173 -5.28 -17.70 -0.60
C LYS A 173 -4.87 -18.67 0.50
N ASP A 174 -5.35 -18.47 1.72
CA ASP A 174 -5.16 -19.41 2.82
C ASP A 174 -5.46 -20.82 2.32
N TYR A 175 -4.42 -21.61 2.02
CA TYR A 175 -4.53 -23.03 1.72
C TYR A 175 -4.68 -23.79 3.04
N LEU A 176 -5.66 -23.34 3.83
CA LEU A 176 -6.15 -24.00 5.02
C LEU A 176 -7.66 -24.13 4.82
N HIS A 177 -8.05 -25.15 4.05
CA HIS A 177 -8.97 -26.21 4.43
C HIS A 177 -9.04 -27.26 3.31
#